data_AF-A0A5B8NSI6-F1
#
_entry.id   AF-A0A5B8NSI6-F1
#
_cell.length_a   1.000
_cell.length_b   1.000
_cell.length_c   1.000
_cell.angle_alpha   90.00
_cell.angle_beta   90.00
_cell.angle_gamma   90.00
#
_symmetry.space_group_name_H-M   'P 1'
#
loop_
_entity.id
_entity.type
_entity.pdbx_description
1 polymer ?
#
loop_
_entity_poly.entity_id
_entity_poly.type
_entity_poly.pdbx_seq_one_letter_code
_entity_poly.pdbx_strand_id
1 'polypeptide(L)'
;MDFKTIVSIPPLQLKPTALTKLAHNFNNEEQVSSSQIPLNITNLALRSPRSLDEIMQDLEQGKADNISLLEWVYCIHQKASWDSYTSREKQLATSRLIWQCAIDNDGIKRRLCWRLAYYYDGYLNQIAPSFVETFSTLSEILQDDLTINILIILKQRDPLLFLVTLAKEEALTPKELFATAQLPTQLSVVEDSLEYVVTAFFQELEAGGEWLVNCFQEMKTAQQVSNVETLLKNVSPDSGNQFPNLVEWLQNNYSSRIADSKWQWLSSEGKKALRKWFGAANYQDFQTIVDLILKRLNLPHWEANQLDSRKYFWEQYSDQFERIRILLPQSSVNVVENQDIDILQEDGSEKTEVCIFDFGDWFVVEFFRGTGSETRLFNRHQYPNIEQELFASSQLSIKRLRFLGGEVHDHKYLWQFFCERWLWQRNILPNDGTTHFKRRNPNNPNKPFLDRYDPNKGLPVPNAEKQEKREKNLVRWRRDIEKLEAEAKQYWQKRRGKTESE
;
A
#
# COMPACT_ATOMS: atom_id res chain seq x y z
N MET A 1 50.74 14.74 8.35
CA MET A 1 50.47 13.58 9.23
C MET A 1 49.77 12.56 8.37
N ASP A 2 50.51 11.52 7.97
CA ASP A 2 50.05 10.51 7.03
C ASP A 2 49.08 9.54 7.71
N PHE A 3 47.89 9.42 7.11
CA PHE A 3 46.90 8.41 7.48
C PHE A 3 47.39 7.04 7.01
N LYS A 4 47.63 6.13 7.96
CA LYS A 4 47.85 4.72 7.65
C LYS A 4 46.54 4.12 7.13
N THR A 5 46.62 3.62 5.91
CA THR A 5 45.59 2.85 5.20
C THR A 5 45.15 1.66 6.06
N ILE A 6 43.86 1.58 6.36
CA ILE A 6 43.23 0.40 6.96
C ILE A 6 43.25 -0.71 5.90
N VAL A 7 44.04 -1.74 6.14
CA VAL A 7 44.04 -2.95 5.31
C VAL A 7 42.73 -3.69 5.56
N SER A 8 41.91 -3.81 4.51
CA SER A 8 40.72 -4.66 4.51
C SER A 8 41.14 -6.12 4.72
N ILE A 9 40.70 -6.70 5.84
CA ILE A 9 40.79 -8.15 6.07
C ILE A 9 39.62 -8.76 5.30
N PRO A 10 39.85 -9.64 4.31
CA PRO A 10 38.76 -10.29 3.60
C PRO A 10 37.96 -11.18 4.58
N PRO A 11 36.63 -11.29 4.41
CA PRO A 11 35.79 -12.08 5.30
C PRO A 11 36.29 -13.52 5.34
N LEU A 12 36.47 -14.05 6.55
CA LEU A 12 36.78 -15.45 6.79
C LEU A 12 35.62 -16.31 6.25
N GLN A 13 35.76 -16.81 5.02
CA GLN A 13 34.86 -17.80 4.46
C GLN A 13 35.13 -19.16 5.12
N LEU A 14 34.60 -19.35 6.32
CA LEU A 14 34.49 -20.67 6.91
C LEU A 14 33.48 -21.47 6.10
N LYS A 15 33.94 -22.21 5.10
CA LYS A 15 33.14 -23.28 4.51
C LYS A 15 32.84 -24.29 5.63
N PRO A 16 31.58 -24.64 5.90
CA PRO A 16 31.21 -25.51 7.02
C PRO A 16 31.59 -26.98 6.76
N THR A 17 32.55 -27.24 5.87
CA THR A 17 32.92 -28.57 5.36
C THR A 17 33.30 -29.57 6.46
N ALA A 18 33.81 -29.12 7.60
CA ALA A 18 34.15 -30.03 8.70
C ALA A 18 32.89 -30.53 9.45
N LEU A 19 31.97 -29.62 9.81
CA LEU A 19 30.71 -29.96 10.47
C LEU A 19 29.76 -30.72 9.53
N THR A 20 29.71 -30.34 8.24
CA THR A 20 28.91 -31.07 7.25
C THR A 20 29.45 -32.48 7.02
N LYS A 21 30.77 -32.68 7.00
CA LYS A 21 31.38 -34.03 6.93
C LYS A 21 31.09 -34.85 8.19
N LEU A 22 31.15 -34.23 9.37
CA LEU A 22 30.89 -34.90 10.63
C LEU A 22 29.42 -35.34 10.73
N ALA A 23 28.48 -34.49 10.32
CA ALA A 23 27.05 -34.83 10.23
C ALA A 23 26.77 -35.95 9.20
N HIS A 24 27.48 -35.95 8.07
CA HIS A 24 27.32 -37.00 7.05
C HIS A 24 27.83 -38.37 7.53
N ASN A 25 28.86 -38.38 8.39
CA ASN A 25 29.46 -39.59 8.95
C ASN A 25 28.66 -40.18 10.12
N PHE A 26 27.69 -39.47 10.70
CA PHE A 26 26.80 -40.03 11.73
C PHE A 26 25.73 -40.98 11.14
N ASN A 27 25.43 -40.87 9.85
CA ASN A 27 24.42 -41.71 9.18
C ASN A 27 24.95 -43.08 8.72
N ASN A 28 26.27 -43.29 8.75
CA ASN A 28 26.90 -44.56 8.43
C ASN A 28 27.55 -45.08 9.71
N GLU A 29 27.14 -46.25 10.21
CA GLU A 29 27.63 -46.89 11.45
C GLU A 29 29.10 -47.37 11.37
N GLU A 30 29.99 -46.64 10.70
CA GLU A 30 31.43 -46.87 10.79
C GLU A 30 32.00 -46.02 11.93
N GLN A 31 32.71 -46.68 12.84
CA GLN A 31 33.37 -46.07 13.99
C GLN A 31 34.08 -44.78 13.60
N VAL A 32 33.55 -43.65 14.08
CA VAL A 32 34.15 -42.33 13.91
C VAL A 32 35.51 -42.35 14.61
N SER A 33 36.57 -42.57 13.83
CA SER A 33 37.94 -42.31 14.28
C SER A 33 38.00 -40.84 14.67
N SER A 34 38.35 -40.56 15.93
CA SER A 34 38.44 -39.21 16.46
C SER A 34 39.28 -38.37 15.52
N SER A 35 38.68 -37.30 14.97
CA SER A 35 39.40 -36.37 14.11
C SER A 35 40.53 -35.79 14.95
N GLN A 36 41.78 -36.01 14.53
CA GLN A 36 42.93 -35.45 15.23
C GLN A 36 42.76 -33.94 15.29
N ILE A 37 42.69 -33.44 16.53
CA ILE A 37 42.64 -32.03 16.84
C ILE A 37 43.86 -31.37 16.16
N PRO A 38 43.67 -30.34 15.33
CA PRO A 38 44.77 -29.64 14.65
C PRO A 38 45.90 -29.30 15.63
N LEU A 39 47.15 -29.54 15.23
CA LEU A 39 48.38 -29.33 16.02
C LEU A 39 48.58 -27.91 16.59
N ASN A 40 47.70 -26.96 16.24
CA ASN A 40 47.67 -25.61 16.79
C ASN A 40 46.68 -25.43 17.94
N ILE A 41 45.91 -26.47 18.30
CA ILE A 41 44.93 -26.50 19.41
C ILE A 41 45.52 -27.22 20.64
N THR A 42 46.76 -27.70 20.58
CA THR A 42 47.46 -28.43 21.65
C THR A 42 47.78 -27.59 22.89
N ASN A 43 47.52 -26.27 22.87
CA ASN A 43 47.70 -25.35 23.99
C ASN A 43 46.40 -24.76 24.56
N LEU A 44 45.24 -25.34 24.23
CA LEU A 44 44.09 -25.19 25.13
C LEU A 44 44.36 -26.10 26.32
N ALA A 45 44.91 -25.54 27.39
CA ALA A 45 44.89 -26.19 28.69
C ALA A 45 43.44 -26.65 28.93
N LEU A 46 43.21 -27.96 28.79
CA LEU A 46 41.94 -28.61 29.07
C LEU A 46 41.68 -28.42 30.57
N ARG A 47 41.11 -27.26 30.92
CA ARG A 47 40.47 -27.08 32.21
C ARG A 47 39.37 -28.14 32.27
N SER A 48 39.41 -28.97 33.30
CA SER A 48 38.34 -29.94 33.54
C SER A 48 37.00 -29.20 33.56
N PRO A 49 35.92 -29.77 32.96
CA PRO A 49 34.60 -29.16 33.03
C PRO A 49 34.22 -28.90 34.49
N ARG A 50 33.93 -27.64 34.80
CA ARG A 50 33.49 -27.24 36.14
C ARG A 50 32.03 -27.61 36.39
N SER A 51 31.71 -27.89 37.64
CA SER A 51 30.33 -28.08 38.08
C SER A 51 29.57 -26.75 38.06
N LEU A 52 28.23 -26.81 38.00
CA LEU A 52 27.41 -25.60 38.09
C LEU A 52 27.61 -24.87 39.42
N ASP A 53 27.80 -25.60 40.52
CA ASP A 53 28.03 -25.00 41.83
C ASP A 53 29.34 -24.21 41.91
N GLU A 54 30.42 -24.70 41.28
CA GLU A 54 31.69 -23.97 41.18
C GLU A 54 31.54 -22.68 40.35
N ILE A 55 30.79 -22.75 39.24
CA ILE A 55 30.52 -21.58 38.39
C ILE A 55 29.66 -20.55 39.14
N MET A 56 28.62 -20.99 39.84
CA MET A 56 27.76 -20.11 40.65
C MET A 56 28.51 -19.50 41.83
N GLN A 57 29.44 -20.25 42.43
CA GLN A 57 30.28 -19.73 43.52
C GLN A 57 31.22 -18.63 43.03
N ASP A 58 31.81 -18.78 41.84
CA ASP A 58 32.61 -17.70 41.22
C ASP A 58 31.77 -16.45 40.95
N LEU A 59 30.53 -16.62 40.50
CA LEU A 59 29.58 -15.53 40.31
C LEU A 59 29.28 -14.79 41.63
N GLU A 60 28.98 -15.53 42.70
CA GLU A 60 28.72 -14.99 44.04
C GLU A 60 29.94 -14.26 44.63
N GLN A 61 31.16 -14.67 44.25
CA GLN A 61 32.42 -14.05 44.67
C GLN A 61 32.83 -12.84 43.79
N GLY A 62 32.00 -12.44 42.82
CA GLY A 62 32.32 -11.34 41.90
C GLY A 62 33.43 -11.66 40.90
N LYS A 63 33.70 -12.95 40.65
CA LYS A 63 34.74 -13.45 39.74
C LYS A 63 34.17 -13.84 38.38
N ALA A 64 33.21 -13.08 37.87
CA ALA A 64 32.51 -13.37 36.62
C ALA A 64 33.46 -13.46 35.40
N ASP A 65 34.57 -12.72 35.42
CA ASP A 65 35.62 -12.75 34.38
C ASP A 65 36.32 -14.12 34.25
N ASN A 66 36.25 -14.97 35.28
CA ASN A 66 36.79 -16.33 35.23
C ASN A 66 35.85 -17.33 34.54
N ILE A 67 34.62 -16.92 34.21
CA ILE A 67 33.61 -17.77 33.58
C ILE A 67 33.75 -17.63 32.05
N SER A 68 34.13 -18.73 31.40
CA SER A 68 34.25 -18.78 29.95
C SER A 68 32.89 -18.72 29.25
N LEU A 69 32.87 -18.34 27.97
CA LEU A 69 31.64 -18.30 27.17
C LEU A 69 30.89 -19.64 27.14
N LEU A 70 31.61 -20.77 27.10
CA LEU A 70 30.99 -22.10 27.11
C LEU A 70 30.32 -22.40 28.45
N GLU A 71 30.95 -22.00 29.55
CA GLU A 71 30.40 -22.13 30.90
C GLU A 71 29.17 -21.24 31.08
N TRP A 72 29.15 -20.04 30.50
CA TRP A 72 27.95 -19.21 30.44
C TRP A 72 26.81 -19.89 29.70
N VAL A 73 27.07 -20.49 28.53
CA VAL A 73 26.05 -21.24 27.78
C VAL A 73 25.52 -22.42 28.59
N TYR A 74 26.42 -23.18 29.22
CA TYR A 74 26.06 -24.31 30.08
C TYR A 74 25.23 -23.86 31.30
N CYS A 75 25.67 -22.80 31.97
CA CYS A 75 25.00 -22.19 33.12
C CYS A 75 23.57 -21.75 32.79
N ILE A 76 23.39 -20.98 31.70
CA ILE A 76 22.08 -20.51 31.28
C ILE A 76 21.17 -21.67 30.89
N HIS A 77 21.69 -22.69 30.21
CA HIS A 77 20.90 -23.84 29.76
C HIS A 77 20.42 -24.72 30.93
N GLN A 78 21.31 -24.99 31.89
CA GLN A 78 21.02 -25.89 33.02
C GLN A 78 20.43 -25.18 34.25
N LYS A 79 20.25 -23.85 34.21
CA LYS A 79 19.79 -23.06 35.37
C LYS A 79 18.48 -23.57 35.94
N ALA A 80 17.52 -23.97 35.10
CA ALA A 80 16.23 -24.48 35.57
C ALA A 80 16.38 -25.77 36.40
N SER A 81 17.25 -26.68 35.97
CA SER A 81 17.58 -27.90 36.72
C SER A 81 18.31 -27.55 38.02
N TRP A 82 19.27 -26.63 37.96
CA TRP A 82 20.01 -26.16 39.15
C TRP A 82 19.09 -25.52 40.19
N ASP A 83 18.09 -24.76 39.75
CA ASP A 83 17.11 -24.14 40.62
C ASP A 83 16.28 -25.18 41.39
N SER A 84 15.95 -26.32 40.80
CA SER A 84 15.07 -27.33 41.42
C SER A 84 15.59 -27.96 42.71
N TYR A 85 16.91 -27.93 42.94
CA TYR A 85 17.54 -28.47 44.15
C TYR A 85 18.21 -27.40 45.03
N THR A 86 17.96 -26.11 44.73
CA THR A 86 18.55 -24.97 45.44
C THR A 86 17.48 -24.15 46.17
N SER A 87 17.84 -23.47 47.26
CA SER A 87 16.91 -22.59 47.99
C SER A 87 16.43 -21.41 47.12
N ARG A 88 15.17 -21.00 47.31
CA ARG A 88 14.55 -19.92 46.53
C ARG A 88 15.34 -18.61 46.56
N GLU A 89 15.87 -18.25 47.72
CA GLU A 89 16.69 -17.05 47.89
C GLU A 89 17.94 -17.10 47.00
N LYS A 90 18.64 -18.23 46.98
CA LYS A 90 19.85 -18.43 46.18
C LYS A 90 19.53 -18.51 44.68
N GLN A 91 18.39 -19.09 44.29
CA GLN A 91 17.90 -19.08 42.90
C GLN A 91 17.77 -17.64 42.37
N LEU A 92 17.09 -16.76 43.12
CA LEU A 92 16.86 -15.38 42.73
C LEU A 92 18.13 -14.53 42.79
N ALA A 93 18.96 -14.70 43.83
CA ALA A 93 20.20 -13.97 43.98
C ALA A 93 21.17 -14.25 42.81
N THR A 94 21.37 -15.52 42.46
CA THR A 94 22.22 -15.90 41.32
C THR A 94 21.66 -15.38 40.00
N SER A 95 20.35 -15.47 39.76
CA SER A 95 19.76 -14.93 38.53
C SER A 95 19.93 -13.42 38.39
N ARG A 96 19.82 -12.65 39.49
CA ARG A 96 20.12 -11.20 39.49
C ARG A 96 21.59 -10.92 39.15
N LEU A 97 22.53 -11.68 39.72
CA LEU A 97 23.95 -11.54 39.42
C LEU A 97 24.26 -11.84 37.95
N ILE A 98 23.61 -12.85 37.37
CA ILE A 98 23.76 -13.17 35.94
C ILE A 98 23.21 -12.02 35.07
N TRP A 99 22.05 -11.46 35.41
CA TRP A 99 21.53 -10.27 34.71
C TRP A 99 22.45 -9.06 34.86
N GLN A 100 23.05 -8.86 36.04
CA GLN A 100 24.04 -7.81 36.27
C GLN A 100 25.27 -7.99 35.37
N CYS A 101 25.77 -9.22 35.25
CA CYS A 101 26.89 -9.53 34.34
C CYS A 101 26.51 -9.33 32.87
N ALA A 102 25.23 -9.47 32.52
CA ALA A 102 24.74 -9.26 31.16
C ALA A 102 24.77 -7.78 30.73
N ILE A 103 24.74 -6.83 31.67
CA ILE A 103 24.81 -5.39 31.36
C ILE A 103 26.11 -5.07 30.61
N ASP A 104 27.22 -5.64 31.06
CA ASP A 104 28.56 -5.40 30.48
C ASP A 104 28.96 -6.47 29.45
N ASN A 105 28.10 -7.47 29.18
CA ASN A 105 28.39 -8.58 28.27
C ASN A 105 27.27 -8.82 27.27
N ASP A 106 27.42 -8.25 26.07
CA ASP A 106 26.46 -8.37 24.98
C ASP A 106 26.15 -9.82 24.57
N GLY A 107 27.12 -10.73 24.68
CA GLY A 107 26.94 -12.15 24.34
C GLY A 107 25.98 -12.85 25.30
N ILE A 108 26.08 -12.53 26.59
CA ILE A 108 25.18 -13.04 27.64
C ILE A 108 23.81 -12.36 27.52
N LYS A 109 23.78 -11.02 27.40
CA LYS A 109 22.57 -10.22 27.22
C LYS A 109 21.72 -10.76 26.08
N ARG A 110 22.30 -10.88 24.89
CA ARG A 110 21.61 -11.37 23.70
C ARG A 110 21.01 -12.75 23.93
N ARG A 111 21.75 -13.68 24.54
CA ARG A 111 21.26 -15.05 24.80
C ARG A 111 20.11 -15.08 25.79
N LEU A 112 20.20 -14.30 26.86
CA LEU A 112 19.14 -14.22 27.87
C LEU A 112 17.88 -13.56 27.30
N CYS A 113 18.03 -12.41 26.64
CA CYS A 113 16.93 -11.69 25.98
C CYS A 113 16.25 -12.56 24.91
N TRP A 114 17.02 -13.27 24.09
CA TRP A 114 16.49 -14.17 23.07
C TRP A 114 15.67 -15.30 23.68
N ARG A 115 16.16 -15.96 24.75
CA ARG A 115 15.41 -17.00 25.46
C ARG A 115 14.17 -16.45 26.18
N LEU A 116 14.26 -15.24 26.71
CA LEU A 116 13.14 -14.57 27.36
C LEU A 116 12.02 -14.22 26.38
N ALA A 117 12.36 -13.82 25.14
CA ALA A 117 11.38 -13.60 24.09
C ALA A 117 10.57 -14.87 23.78
N TYR A 118 11.24 -16.03 23.66
CA TYR A 118 10.53 -17.31 23.50
C TYR A 118 9.65 -17.67 24.69
N TYR A 119 10.10 -17.37 25.91
CA TYR A 119 9.30 -17.61 27.10
C TYR A 119 8.00 -16.81 27.06
N TYR A 120 8.07 -15.53 26.69
CA TYR A 120 6.88 -14.68 26.55
C TYR A 120 5.98 -15.07 25.36
N ASP A 121 6.55 -15.69 24.32
CA ASP A 121 5.79 -16.29 23.20
C ASP A 121 5.19 -17.67 23.55
N GLY A 122 5.24 -18.10 24.83
CA GLY A 122 4.59 -19.32 25.33
C GLY A 122 5.49 -20.55 25.43
N TYR A 123 6.75 -20.47 25.03
CA TYR A 123 7.71 -21.58 25.17
C TYR A 123 8.36 -21.58 26.56
N LEU A 124 7.59 -21.97 27.58
CA LEU A 124 7.94 -21.82 29.00
C LEU A 124 9.25 -22.51 29.43
N ASN A 125 9.73 -23.51 28.68
CA ASN A 125 10.94 -24.28 29.02
C ASN A 125 12.25 -23.68 28.46
N GLN A 126 12.19 -22.51 27.80
CA GLN A 126 13.37 -21.92 27.15
C GLN A 126 14.28 -21.14 28.11
N ILE A 127 13.77 -20.75 29.27
CA ILE A 127 14.51 -20.00 30.29
C ILE A 127 14.05 -20.42 31.69
N ALA A 128 14.95 -20.37 32.68
CA ALA A 128 14.58 -20.68 34.06
C ALA A 128 13.60 -19.62 34.62
N PRO A 129 12.55 -20.00 35.38
CA PRO A 129 11.59 -19.05 35.94
C PRO A 129 12.25 -17.96 36.81
N SER A 130 13.34 -18.30 37.51
CA SER A 130 14.10 -17.34 38.31
C SER A 130 14.68 -16.18 37.47
N PHE A 131 15.02 -16.41 36.20
CA PHE A 131 15.45 -15.33 35.29
C PHE A 131 14.30 -14.42 34.88
N VAL A 132 13.11 -14.98 34.64
CA VAL A 132 11.91 -14.20 34.28
C VAL A 132 11.53 -13.26 35.42
N GLU A 133 11.54 -13.76 36.65
CA GLU A 133 11.20 -12.97 37.85
C GLU A 133 12.21 -11.88 38.17
N THR A 134 13.46 -12.08 37.78
CA THR A 134 14.56 -11.15 38.04
C THR A 134 14.90 -10.28 36.84
N PHE A 135 14.12 -10.33 35.75
CA PHE A 135 14.32 -9.50 34.56
C PHE A 135 14.29 -7.99 34.88
N SER A 136 13.59 -7.58 35.94
CA SER A 136 13.57 -6.17 36.36
C SER A 136 14.95 -5.61 36.68
N THR A 137 15.90 -6.46 37.08
CA THR A 137 17.31 -6.07 37.28
C THR A 137 17.94 -5.48 36.02
N LEU A 138 17.58 -6.00 34.84
CA LEU A 138 18.06 -5.45 33.57
C LEU A 138 17.17 -4.29 33.09
N SER A 139 15.85 -4.46 33.17
CA SER A 139 14.90 -3.53 32.56
C SER A 139 14.83 -2.16 33.26
N GLU A 140 15.10 -2.09 34.56
CA GLU A 140 15.12 -0.83 35.30
C GLU A 140 16.37 0.02 34.97
N ILE A 141 17.46 -0.61 34.53
CA ILE A 141 18.74 0.04 34.22
C ILE A 141 18.81 0.48 32.75
N LEU A 142 18.34 -0.36 31.82
CA LEU A 142 18.44 -0.13 30.39
C LEU A 142 17.08 0.28 29.78
N GLN A 143 16.53 1.41 30.24
CA GLN A 143 15.18 1.87 29.86
C GLN A 143 15.07 2.33 28.40
N ASP A 144 16.17 2.78 27.79
CA ASP A 144 16.17 3.27 26.41
C ASP A 144 16.61 2.20 25.39
N ASP A 145 16.86 0.95 25.83
CA ASP A 145 17.30 -0.13 24.95
C ASP A 145 16.11 -0.79 24.22
N LEU A 146 16.15 -0.80 22.89
CA LEU A 146 15.09 -1.34 22.04
C LEU A 146 14.73 -2.80 22.38
N THR A 147 15.73 -3.65 22.62
CA THR A 147 15.52 -5.06 22.98
C THR A 147 14.76 -5.18 24.30
N ILE A 148 15.10 -4.33 25.27
CA ILE A 148 14.44 -4.29 26.57
C ILE A 148 13.00 -3.78 26.45
N ASN A 149 12.77 -2.73 25.66
CA ASN A 149 11.43 -2.19 25.41
C ASN A 149 10.49 -3.24 24.80
N ILE A 150 10.95 -3.98 23.80
CA ILE A 150 10.18 -5.09 23.21
C ILE A 150 9.87 -6.15 24.27
N LEU A 151 10.83 -6.55 25.11
CA LEU A 151 10.61 -7.55 26.15
C LEU A 151 9.65 -7.08 27.26
N ILE A 152 9.69 -5.79 27.61
CA ILE A 152 8.72 -5.18 28.53
C ILE A 152 7.31 -5.24 27.93
N ILE A 153 7.16 -4.95 26.63
CA ILE A 153 5.86 -5.07 25.93
C ILE A 153 5.40 -6.53 25.94
N LEU A 154 6.25 -7.48 25.57
CA LEU A 154 5.94 -8.91 25.54
C LEU A 154 5.49 -9.49 26.89
N LYS A 155 5.92 -8.89 28.00
CA LYS A 155 5.49 -9.27 29.35
C LYS A 155 4.02 -8.88 29.65
N GLN A 156 3.45 -7.94 28.91
CA GLN A 156 2.08 -7.47 29.11
C GLN A 156 1.05 -8.51 28.65
N ARG A 157 -0.19 -8.36 29.11
CA ARG A 157 -1.28 -9.28 28.77
C ARG A 157 -1.66 -9.24 27.28
N ASP A 158 -1.67 -8.04 26.70
CA ASP A 158 -2.10 -7.79 25.31
C ASP A 158 -1.00 -7.02 24.55
N PRO A 159 0.11 -7.67 24.17
CA PRO A 159 1.30 -6.99 23.65
C PRO A 159 1.18 -6.50 22.21
N LEU A 160 0.26 -7.07 21.42
CA LEU A 160 0.27 -6.96 19.96
C LEU A 160 0.19 -5.52 19.45
N LEU A 161 -0.80 -4.74 19.91
CA LEU A 161 -0.96 -3.35 19.46
C LEU A 161 0.24 -2.49 19.85
N PHE A 162 0.76 -2.64 21.07
CA PHE A 162 1.92 -1.88 21.54
C PHE A 162 3.19 -2.20 20.74
N LEU A 163 3.40 -3.48 20.35
CA LEU A 163 4.51 -3.86 19.49
C LEU A 163 4.43 -3.18 18.12
N VAL A 164 3.23 -3.15 17.54
CA VAL A 164 3.01 -2.49 16.24
C VAL A 164 3.19 -0.98 16.34
N THR A 165 2.69 -0.36 17.41
CA THR A 165 2.89 1.08 17.64
C THR A 165 4.38 1.40 17.74
N LEU A 166 5.15 0.63 18.51
CA LEU A 166 6.61 0.80 18.58
C LEU A 166 7.28 0.56 17.22
N ALA A 167 6.87 -0.47 16.48
CA ALA A 167 7.41 -0.75 15.14
C ALA A 167 7.20 0.45 14.20
N LYS A 168 6.02 1.07 14.27
CA LYS A 168 5.67 2.25 13.49
C LYS A 168 6.48 3.49 13.90
N GLU A 169 6.66 3.72 15.20
CA GLU A 169 7.49 4.83 15.73
C GLU A 169 8.94 4.73 15.23
N GLU A 170 9.47 3.51 15.16
CA GLU A 170 10.81 3.21 14.62
C GLU A 170 10.86 3.13 13.08
N ALA A 171 9.71 3.29 12.40
CA ALA A 171 9.56 3.12 10.95
C ALA A 171 10.03 1.75 10.41
N LEU A 172 9.84 0.68 11.19
CA LEU A 172 10.19 -0.70 10.87
C LEU A 172 8.94 -1.59 10.81
N THR A 173 8.96 -2.67 10.02
CA THR A 173 7.95 -3.73 10.18
C THR A 173 8.14 -4.46 11.52
N PRO A 174 7.13 -5.16 12.07
CA PRO A 174 7.31 -5.95 13.29
C PRO A 174 8.47 -6.97 13.19
N LYS A 175 8.68 -7.56 12.01
CA LYS A 175 9.80 -8.47 11.78
C LYS A 175 11.15 -7.76 11.78
N GLU A 176 11.25 -6.61 11.13
CA GLU A 176 12.45 -5.77 11.10
C GLU A 176 12.79 -5.22 12.48
N LEU A 177 11.79 -4.86 13.28
CA LEU A 177 11.94 -4.43 14.67
C LEU A 177 12.64 -5.51 15.50
N PHE A 178 12.16 -6.75 15.43
CA PHE A 178 12.76 -7.89 16.13
C PHE A 178 14.17 -8.20 15.61
N ALA A 179 14.39 -8.12 14.29
CA ALA A 179 15.71 -8.33 13.70
C ALA A 179 16.73 -7.27 14.18
N THR A 180 16.32 -6.00 14.21
CA THR A 180 17.14 -4.87 14.69
C THR A 180 17.48 -5.02 16.17
N ALA A 181 16.50 -5.46 16.98
CA ALA A 181 16.68 -5.79 18.38
C ALA A 181 17.44 -7.10 18.65
N GLN A 182 17.91 -7.80 17.60
CA GLN A 182 18.60 -9.10 17.67
C GLN A 182 17.78 -10.19 18.39
N LEU A 183 16.46 -10.09 18.30
CA LEU A 183 15.49 -11.02 18.83
C LEU A 183 15.04 -12.03 17.75
N PRO A 184 14.39 -13.14 18.14
CA PRO A 184 13.92 -14.14 17.19
C PRO A 184 12.76 -13.60 16.35
N THR A 185 12.85 -13.75 15.03
CA THR A 185 11.85 -13.22 14.08
C THR A 185 10.71 -14.19 13.76
N GLN A 186 10.80 -15.45 14.21
CA GLN A 186 9.83 -16.53 13.94
C GLN A 186 8.97 -16.84 15.16
N LEU A 187 8.63 -15.81 15.94
CA LEU A 187 7.72 -15.92 17.09
C LEU A 187 6.29 -15.72 16.64
N SER A 188 5.32 -16.40 17.28
CA SER A 188 3.89 -16.21 16.96
C SER A 188 3.48 -14.75 17.14
N VAL A 189 3.95 -14.10 18.20
CA VAL A 189 3.65 -12.69 18.48
C VAL A 189 4.06 -11.74 17.34
N VAL A 190 5.12 -12.06 16.59
CA VAL A 190 5.56 -11.24 15.44
C VAL A 190 4.55 -11.39 14.30
N GLU A 191 4.12 -12.62 14.00
CA GLU A 191 3.11 -12.87 12.98
C GLU A 191 1.74 -12.30 13.36
N ASP A 192 1.31 -12.50 14.61
CA ASP A 192 0.01 -12.06 15.11
C ASP A 192 -0.07 -10.53 15.22
N SER A 193 1.06 -9.86 15.49
CA SER A 193 1.10 -8.39 15.53
C SER A 193 0.70 -7.76 14.19
N LEU A 194 0.93 -8.45 13.06
CA LEU A 194 0.53 -7.97 11.74
C LEU A 194 -1.01 -7.80 11.62
N GLU A 195 -1.83 -8.40 12.49
CA GLU A 195 -3.28 -8.16 12.52
C GLU A 195 -3.67 -6.76 12.98
N TYR A 196 -2.76 -6.04 13.65
CA TYR A 196 -3.02 -4.73 14.27
C TYR A 196 -2.37 -3.56 13.51
N VAL A 197 -1.66 -3.81 12.40
CA VAL A 197 -0.95 -2.74 11.64
C VAL A 197 -1.88 -1.67 11.11
N VAL A 198 -3.07 -2.06 10.64
CA VAL A 198 -4.07 -1.11 10.16
C VAL A 198 -4.64 -0.30 11.33
N THR A 199 -4.82 -0.92 12.50
CA THR A 199 -5.23 -0.22 13.72
C THR A 199 -4.22 0.84 14.17
N ALA A 200 -2.93 0.50 14.20
CA ALA A 200 -1.88 1.44 14.54
C ALA A 200 -1.67 2.52 13.48
N PHE A 201 -1.88 2.18 12.19
CA PHE A 201 -1.88 3.16 11.10
C PHE A 201 -2.90 4.28 11.35
N PHE A 202 -4.10 3.97 11.85
CA PHE A 202 -5.14 4.97 12.15
C PHE A 202 -4.78 5.97 13.24
N GLN A 203 -3.98 5.57 14.22
CA GLN A 203 -3.72 6.42 15.38
C GLN A 203 -2.94 7.68 14.99
N GLU A 204 -2.12 7.61 13.95
CA GLU A 204 -1.36 8.75 13.41
C GLU A 204 -1.14 8.61 11.89
N LEU A 205 -1.85 9.39 11.08
CA LEU A 205 -1.88 9.23 9.63
C LEU A 205 -0.67 9.84 8.89
N GLU A 206 0.12 10.72 9.51
CA GLU A 206 0.92 11.71 8.77
C GLU A 206 2.08 11.17 7.91
N ALA A 207 2.50 9.90 8.02
CA ALA A 207 3.60 9.36 7.20
C ALA A 207 3.64 7.82 7.04
N GLY A 208 2.51 7.11 7.14
CA GLY A 208 2.53 5.64 7.30
C GLY A 208 2.36 4.80 6.04
N GLY A 209 2.16 5.39 4.85
CA GLY A 209 1.73 4.65 3.65
C GLY A 209 2.71 3.59 3.18
N GLU A 210 4.00 3.93 3.09
CA GLU A 210 5.06 3.00 2.69
C GLU A 210 5.30 1.91 3.75
N TRP A 211 5.33 2.31 5.03
CA TRP A 211 5.42 1.37 6.15
C TRP A 211 4.29 0.34 6.12
N LEU A 212 3.05 0.76 5.87
CA LEU A 212 1.90 -0.14 5.81
C LEU A 212 2.02 -1.12 4.62
N VAL A 213 2.49 -0.66 3.47
CA VAL A 213 2.75 -1.52 2.31
C VAL A 213 3.80 -2.58 2.63
N ASN A 214 4.89 -2.21 3.30
CA ASN A 214 5.92 -3.17 3.73
C ASN A 214 5.35 -4.22 4.69
N CYS A 215 4.54 -3.79 5.67
CA CYS A 215 3.81 -4.71 6.55
C CYS A 215 2.90 -5.68 5.77
N PHE A 216 2.16 -5.20 4.76
CA PHE A 216 1.33 -6.07 3.93
C PHE A 216 2.13 -7.12 3.16
N GLN A 217 3.34 -6.80 2.71
CA GLN A 217 4.19 -7.73 1.96
C GLN A 217 4.68 -8.91 2.83
N GLU A 218 4.74 -8.74 4.15
CA GLU A 218 5.13 -9.80 5.08
C GLU A 218 3.98 -10.73 5.47
N MET A 219 2.73 -10.30 5.25
CA MET A 219 1.54 -11.05 5.65
C MET A 219 1.26 -12.26 4.77
N LYS A 220 0.69 -13.29 5.40
CA LYS A 220 0.03 -14.38 4.67
C LYS A 220 -1.23 -13.84 3.96
N THR A 221 -1.61 -14.46 2.83
CA THR A 221 -2.73 -13.99 1.99
C THR A 221 -4.03 -13.73 2.78
N ALA A 222 -4.43 -14.64 3.67
CA ALA A 222 -5.65 -14.48 4.46
C ALA A 222 -5.61 -13.26 5.39
N GLN A 223 -4.49 -13.09 6.10
CA GLN A 223 -4.25 -11.96 7.00
C GLN A 223 -4.20 -10.63 6.23
N GLN A 224 -3.55 -10.63 5.06
CA GLN A 224 -3.46 -9.48 4.18
C GLN A 224 -4.84 -9.05 3.67
N VAL A 225 -5.65 -9.99 3.17
CA VAL A 225 -7.03 -9.70 2.72
C VAL A 225 -7.86 -9.12 3.86
N SER A 226 -7.79 -9.71 5.06
CA SER A 226 -8.51 -9.20 6.24
C SER A 226 -8.10 -7.78 6.61
N ASN A 227 -6.79 -7.49 6.64
CA ASN A 227 -6.29 -6.16 6.94
C ASN A 227 -6.67 -5.13 5.86
N VAL A 228 -6.58 -5.50 4.57
CA VAL A 228 -7.02 -4.63 3.47
C VAL A 228 -8.52 -4.32 3.56
N GLU A 229 -9.36 -5.28 3.95
CA GLU A 229 -10.77 -4.97 4.22
C GLU A 229 -10.95 -3.99 5.38
N THR A 230 -10.22 -4.18 6.47
CA THR A 230 -10.26 -3.29 7.62
C THR A 230 -9.80 -1.88 7.23
N LEU A 231 -8.77 -1.76 6.39
CA LEU A 231 -8.29 -0.50 5.85
C LEU A 231 -9.39 0.19 5.05
N LEU A 232 -9.97 -0.52 4.08
CA LEU A 232 -10.98 0.02 3.17
C LEU A 232 -12.30 0.41 3.86
N LYS A 233 -12.65 -0.25 4.98
CA LYS A 233 -13.85 0.04 5.77
C LYS A 233 -13.67 1.27 6.66
N ASN A 234 -12.46 1.48 7.18
CA ASN A 234 -12.23 2.45 8.25
C ASN A 234 -11.48 3.71 7.78
N VAL A 235 -10.75 3.67 6.65
CA VAL A 235 -10.12 4.86 6.05
C VAL A 235 -11.01 5.42 4.94
N SER A 236 -11.26 6.74 4.96
CA SER A 236 -12.00 7.39 3.89
C SER A 236 -11.24 7.33 2.55
N PRO A 237 -11.94 7.16 1.41
CA PRO A 237 -11.32 7.21 0.09
C PRO A 237 -10.48 8.48 -0.16
N ASP A 238 -10.93 9.62 0.35
CA ASP A 238 -10.24 10.91 0.22
C ASP A 238 -8.85 10.92 0.87
N SER A 239 -8.65 10.10 1.90
CA SER A 239 -7.34 9.96 2.57
C SER A 239 -6.36 9.13 1.76
N GLY A 240 -6.83 8.28 0.83
CA GLY A 240 -5.97 7.50 -0.06
C GLY A 240 -5.04 8.36 -0.90
N ASN A 241 -5.44 9.59 -1.21
CA ASN A 241 -4.63 10.57 -1.94
C ASN A 241 -3.35 10.98 -1.21
N GLN A 242 -3.32 10.86 0.12
CA GLN A 242 -2.12 11.15 0.91
C GLN A 242 -1.06 10.06 0.74
N PHE A 243 -1.42 8.89 0.20
CA PHE A 243 -0.57 7.71 0.11
C PHE A 243 -0.59 7.11 -1.31
N PRO A 244 0.01 7.77 -2.31
CA PRO A 244 0.01 7.28 -3.69
C PRO A 244 0.61 5.87 -3.82
N ASN A 245 1.69 5.58 -3.08
CA ASN A 245 2.31 4.25 -3.06
C ASN A 245 1.35 3.14 -2.56
N LEU A 246 0.47 3.47 -1.60
CA LEU A 246 -0.53 2.53 -1.09
C LEU A 246 -1.63 2.29 -2.14
N VAL A 247 -2.09 3.35 -2.81
CA VAL A 247 -3.09 3.24 -3.89
C VAL A 247 -2.53 2.40 -5.05
N GLU A 248 -1.30 2.68 -5.48
CA GLU A 248 -0.62 1.91 -6.52
C GLU A 248 -0.47 0.44 -6.12
N TRP A 249 -0.03 0.17 -4.89
CA TRP A 249 0.08 -1.21 -4.39
C TRP A 249 -1.28 -1.92 -4.38
N LEU A 250 -2.35 -1.24 -3.96
CA LEU A 250 -3.70 -1.78 -3.98
C LEU A 250 -4.17 -2.06 -5.42
N GLN A 251 -3.89 -1.16 -6.37
CA GLN A 251 -4.20 -1.38 -7.79
C GLN A 251 -3.48 -2.62 -8.30
N ASN A 252 -2.19 -2.76 -8.01
CA ASN A 252 -1.36 -3.87 -8.48
C ASN A 252 -1.72 -5.23 -7.87
N ASN A 253 -2.28 -5.26 -6.66
CA ASN A 253 -2.58 -6.52 -5.95
C ASN A 253 -4.07 -6.89 -5.91
N TYR A 254 -4.97 -5.91 -6.00
CA TYR A 254 -6.41 -6.10 -5.79
C TYR A 254 -7.29 -5.57 -6.92
N SER A 255 -6.74 -5.03 -8.02
CA SER A 255 -7.55 -4.66 -9.18
C SER A 255 -8.20 -5.87 -9.85
N SER A 256 -9.45 -5.76 -10.27
CA SER A 256 -10.17 -6.84 -10.97
C SER A 256 -9.56 -7.24 -12.32
N ARG A 257 -8.59 -6.47 -12.83
CA ARG A 257 -8.05 -6.59 -14.20
C ARG A 257 -6.66 -7.22 -14.28
N ILE A 258 -6.00 -7.40 -13.13
CA ILE A 258 -4.66 -7.96 -13.06
C ILE A 258 -4.75 -9.48 -12.93
N ALA A 259 -3.95 -10.19 -13.72
CA ALA A 259 -3.79 -11.63 -13.58
C ALA A 259 -3.25 -11.95 -12.17
N ASP A 260 -3.81 -12.97 -11.52
CA ASP A 260 -3.49 -13.34 -10.13
C ASP A 260 -3.86 -12.30 -9.06
N SER A 261 -4.77 -11.38 -9.39
CA SER A 261 -5.32 -10.43 -8.43
C SER A 261 -6.05 -11.10 -7.26
N LYS A 262 -5.92 -10.47 -6.09
CA LYS A 262 -6.64 -10.85 -4.87
C LYS A 262 -8.07 -10.31 -4.82
N TRP A 263 -8.54 -9.62 -5.86
CA TRP A 263 -9.89 -9.06 -5.98
C TRP A 263 -11.00 -10.04 -5.57
N GLN A 264 -10.91 -11.29 -6.03
CA GLN A 264 -11.94 -12.30 -5.77
C GLN A 264 -12.11 -12.63 -4.28
N TRP A 265 -11.07 -12.45 -3.46
CA TRP A 265 -11.07 -12.73 -2.03
C TRP A 265 -11.66 -11.60 -1.18
N LEU A 266 -11.88 -10.42 -1.76
CA LEU A 266 -12.58 -9.32 -1.08
C LEU A 266 -14.09 -9.59 -1.05
N SER A 267 -14.73 -9.22 0.07
CA SER A 267 -16.19 -9.11 0.20
C SER A 267 -16.78 -8.11 -0.79
N SER A 268 -18.10 -8.16 -0.97
CA SER A 268 -18.85 -7.18 -1.75
C SER A 268 -18.61 -5.75 -1.28
N GLU A 269 -18.61 -5.54 0.04
CA GLU A 269 -18.36 -4.27 0.68
C GLU A 269 -16.91 -3.80 0.45
N GLY A 270 -15.94 -4.71 0.61
CA GLY A 270 -14.53 -4.44 0.33
C GLY A 270 -14.29 -4.04 -1.13
N LYS A 271 -14.88 -4.77 -2.09
CA LYS A 271 -14.84 -4.44 -3.53
C LYS A 271 -15.42 -3.06 -3.82
N LYS A 272 -16.56 -2.74 -3.19
CA LYS A 272 -17.20 -1.43 -3.33
C LYS A 272 -16.32 -0.31 -2.76
N ALA A 273 -15.76 -0.50 -1.57
CA ALA A 273 -14.87 0.47 -0.94
C ALA A 273 -13.58 0.67 -1.75
N LEU A 274 -12.97 -0.41 -2.27
CA LEU A 274 -11.78 -0.33 -3.11
C LEU A 274 -12.02 0.46 -4.40
N ARG A 275 -13.19 0.28 -5.04
CA ARG A 275 -13.58 1.10 -6.20
C ARG A 275 -13.66 2.58 -5.86
N LYS A 276 -14.23 2.93 -4.71
CA LYS A 276 -14.27 4.33 -4.26
C LYS A 276 -12.87 4.91 -4.06
N TRP A 277 -11.97 4.12 -3.50
CA TRP A 277 -10.56 4.49 -3.34
C TRP A 277 -9.89 4.79 -4.68
N PHE A 278 -10.00 3.88 -5.66
CA PHE A 278 -9.45 4.10 -6.99
C PHE A 278 -10.13 5.28 -7.69
N GLY A 279 -11.44 5.40 -7.57
CA GLY A 279 -12.23 6.49 -8.14
C GLY A 279 -11.83 7.86 -7.59
N ALA A 280 -11.66 7.98 -6.28
CA ALA A 280 -11.21 9.21 -5.62
C ALA A 280 -9.81 9.62 -6.07
N ALA A 281 -8.86 8.68 -6.10
CA ALA A 281 -7.50 8.93 -6.55
C ALA A 281 -7.46 9.37 -8.02
N ASN A 282 -8.04 8.57 -8.91
CA ASN A 282 -8.07 8.88 -10.35
C ASN A 282 -8.77 10.22 -10.63
N TYR A 283 -9.86 10.51 -9.93
CA TYR A 283 -10.60 11.75 -10.13
C TYR A 283 -9.82 12.98 -9.65
N GLN A 284 -9.06 12.86 -8.56
CA GLN A 284 -8.20 13.93 -8.08
C GLN A 284 -7.09 14.29 -9.08
N ASP A 285 -6.49 13.29 -9.74
CA ASP A 285 -5.52 13.50 -10.83
C ASP A 285 -6.17 14.27 -11.98
N PHE A 286 -7.36 13.82 -12.40
CA PHE A 286 -8.16 14.53 -13.41
C PHE A 286 -8.45 15.98 -13.01
N GLN A 287 -8.91 16.22 -11.78
CA GLN A 287 -9.19 17.57 -11.28
C GLN A 287 -7.94 18.45 -11.31
N THR A 288 -6.78 17.90 -10.90
CA THR A 288 -5.49 18.60 -10.92
C THR A 288 -5.10 19.01 -12.34
N ILE A 289 -5.27 18.12 -13.32
CA ILE A 289 -5.02 18.40 -14.74
C ILE A 289 -5.91 19.53 -15.24
N VAL A 290 -7.23 19.45 -14.98
CA VAL A 290 -8.18 20.48 -15.42
C VAL A 290 -7.85 21.84 -14.79
N ASP A 291 -7.52 21.87 -13.50
CA ASP A 291 -7.16 23.11 -12.81
C ASP A 291 -5.86 23.73 -13.36
N LEU A 292 -4.86 22.90 -13.72
CA LEU A 292 -3.64 23.36 -14.40
C LEU A 292 -3.95 23.96 -15.78
N ILE A 293 -4.79 23.30 -16.58
CA ILE A 293 -5.22 23.79 -17.89
C ILE A 293 -5.94 25.14 -17.74
N LEU A 294 -6.92 25.23 -16.84
CA LEU A 294 -7.67 26.46 -16.58
C LEU A 294 -6.77 27.62 -16.13
N LYS A 295 -5.73 27.33 -15.35
CA LYS A 295 -4.83 28.36 -14.80
C LYS A 295 -3.80 28.88 -15.82
N ARG A 296 -3.28 27.99 -16.67
CA ARG A 296 -2.09 28.27 -17.49
C ARG A 296 -2.41 28.42 -18.98
N LEU A 297 -3.50 27.84 -19.48
CA LEU A 297 -3.92 28.01 -20.86
C LEU A 297 -4.84 29.25 -20.95
N ASN A 298 -4.53 30.19 -21.84
CA ASN A 298 -5.34 31.40 -22.03
C ASN A 298 -6.62 31.10 -22.82
N LEU A 299 -7.60 30.49 -22.13
CA LEU A 299 -8.86 30.08 -22.71
C LEU A 299 -9.89 31.21 -22.74
N PRO A 300 -10.70 31.31 -23.81
CA PRO A 300 -11.90 32.14 -23.79
C PRO A 300 -12.80 31.76 -22.61
N HIS A 301 -13.46 32.76 -22.00
CA HIS A 301 -14.30 32.56 -20.82
C HIS A 301 -15.32 31.43 -20.99
N TRP A 302 -15.91 31.27 -22.18
CA TRP A 302 -16.89 30.23 -22.43
C TRP A 302 -16.29 28.82 -22.52
N GLU A 303 -15.04 28.63 -22.98
CA GLU A 303 -14.35 27.33 -22.96
C GLU A 303 -13.90 26.95 -21.55
N ALA A 304 -13.36 27.93 -20.81
CA ALA A 304 -13.03 27.74 -19.40
C ALA A 304 -14.28 27.34 -18.60
N ASN A 305 -15.43 27.98 -18.86
CA ASN A 305 -16.70 27.62 -18.25
C ASN A 305 -17.15 26.20 -18.62
N GLN A 306 -16.85 25.73 -19.84
CA GLN A 306 -17.18 24.37 -20.23
C GLN A 306 -16.40 23.39 -19.37
N LEU A 307 -15.07 23.46 -19.40
CA LEU A 307 -14.17 22.59 -18.60
C LEU A 307 -14.56 22.54 -17.13
N ASP A 308 -14.70 23.71 -16.49
CA ASP A 308 -15.02 23.80 -15.06
C ASP A 308 -16.40 23.18 -14.74
N SER A 309 -17.40 23.36 -15.62
CA SER A 309 -18.72 22.75 -15.42
C SER A 309 -18.70 21.22 -15.56
N ARG A 310 -17.81 20.66 -16.40
CA ARG A 310 -17.69 19.20 -16.57
C ARG A 310 -16.99 18.58 -15.38
N LYS A 311 -15.96 19.25 -14.86
CA LYS A 311 -15.31 18.88 -13.60
C LYS A 311 -16.36 18.71 -12.50
N TYR A 312 -17.14 19.75 -12.16
CA TYR A 312 -18.17 19.62 -11.12
C TYR A 312 -19.23 18.54 -11.36
N PHE A 313 -19.59 18.29 -12.63
CA PHE A 313 -20.56 17.25 -12.97
C PHE A 313 -20.00 15.85 -12.73
N TRP A 314 -18.80 15.55 -13.25
CA TRP A 314 -18.18 14.22 -13.12
C TRP A 314 -17.67 13.93 -11.70
N GLU A 315 -17.42 14.96 -10.89
CA GLU A 315 -17.20 14.82 -9.44
C GLU A 315 -18.33 14.04 -8.76
N GLN A 316 -19.58 14.20 -9.23
CA GLN A 316 -20.74 13.52 -8.64
C GLN A 316 -20.76 12.02 -8.96
N TYR A 317 -19.85 11.52 -9.80
CA TYR A 317 -19.76 10.12 -10.24
C TYR A 317 -18.40 9.49 -9.92
N SER A 318 -17.52 10.22 -9.21
CA SER A 318 -16.14 9.81 -8.95
C SER A 318 -15.98 8.44 -8.30
N ASP A 319 -16.90 8.06 -7.41
CA ASP A 319 -16.88 6.78 -6.69
C ASP A 319 -17.02 5.55 -7.62
N GLN A 320 -17.53 5.77 -8.83
CA GLN A 320 -17.84 4.72 -9.79
C GLN A 320 -16.73 4.53 -10.83
N PHE A 321 -15.72 5.41 -10.86
CA PHE A 321 -14.64 5.31 -11.83
C PHE A 321 -13.70 4.14 -11.48
N GLU A 322 -13.66 3.14 -12.34
CA GLU A 322 -12.65 2.08 -12.22
C GLU A 322 -11.30 2.55 -12.77
N ARG A 323 -11.32 3.34 -13.85
CA ARG A 323 -10.16 3.96 -14.48
C ARG A 323 -10.55 5.26 -15.18
N ILE A 324 -9.57 6.15 -15.31
CA ILE A 324 -9.70 7.38 -16.07
C ILE A 324 -8.52 7.46 -17.03
N ARG A 325 -8.79 7.76 -18.30
CA ARG A 325 -7.75 8.08 -19.29
C ARG A 325 -7.98 9.49 -19.82
N ILE A 326 -6.96 10.32 -19.73
CA ILE A 326 -7.03 11.73 -20.12
C ILE A 326 -6.19 11.92 -21.37
N LEU A 327 -6.85 12.36 -22.45
CA LEU A 327 -6.24 12.62 -23.74
C LEU A 327 -6.20 14.13 -23.97
N LEU A 328 -5.01 14.71 -24.04
CA LEU A 328 -4.83 16.14 -24.25
C LEU A 328 -4.44 16.48 -25.69
N PRO A 329 -4.96 17.57 -26.28
CA PRO A 329 -4.40 18.10 -27.52
C PRO A 329 -3.01 18.67 -27.26
N GLN A 330 -2.15 18.71 -28.29
CA GLN A 330 -0.76 19.17 -28.17
C GLN A 330 -0.61 20.54 -27.47
N SER A 331 -1.56 21.45 -27.68
CA SER A 331 -1.56 22.77 -27.02
C SER A 331 -1.67 22.72 -25.50
N SER A 332 -2.34 21.71 -24.97
CA SER A 332 -2.60 21.54 -23.53
C SER A 332 -1.49 20.72 -22.88
N VAL A 333 -0.82 19.82 -23.61
CA VAL A 333 0.33 19.05 -23.11
C VAL A 333 1.47 19.96 -22.63
N ASN A 334 1.78 21.00 -23.39
CA ASN A 334 2.86 21.96 -23.06
C ASN A 334 2.65 22.70 -21.73
N VAL A 335 1.47 22.57 -21.13
CA VAL A 335 1.05 23.27 -19.92
C VAL A 335 1.11 22.38 -18.68
N VAL A 336 1.05 21.06 -18.84
CA VAL A 336 0.83 20.07 -17.78
C VAL A 336 2.07 19.19 -17.55
N GLU A 337 3.27 19.77 -17.73
CA GLU A 337 4.58 19.08 -17.60
C GLU A 337 4.64 18.00 -16.48
N ASN A 338 5.18 16.81 -16.79
CA ASN A 338 5.45 15.69 -15.88
C ASN A 338 4.24 14.91 -15.28
N GLN A 339 3.17 14.70 -16.05
CA GLN A 339 2.12 13.74 -15.68
C GLN A 339 1.95 12.67 -16.78
N ASP A 340 1.60 11.43 -16.39
CA ASP A 340 1.27 10.33 -17.32
C ASP A 340 0.01 10.71 -18.12
N ILE A 341 0.23 11.44 -19.21
CA ILE A 341 -0.81 12.01 -20.06
C ILE A 341 -0.62 11.54 -21.49
N ASP A 342 -1.70 11.06 -22.06
CA ASP A 342 -1.73 10.66 -23.46
C ASP A 342 -2.05 11.85 -24.37
N ILE A 343 -1.35 11.91 -25.51
CA ILE A 343 -1.49 12.98 -26.49
C ILE A 343 -2.47 12.55 -27.58
N LEU A 344 -3.48 13.38 -27.86
CA LEU A 344 -4.38 13.19 -29.01
C LEU A 344 -3.61 13.36 -30.32
N GLN A 345 -3.74 12.37 -31.21
CA GLN A 345 -3.23 12.49 -32.58
C GLN A 345 -4.00 13.57 -33.34
N GLU A 346 -3.27 14.48 -33.98
CA GLU A 346 -3.86 15.52 -34.82
C GLU A 346 -4.51 14.92 -36.08
N ASP A 347 -5.77 15.30 -36.32
CA ASP A 347 -6.57 14.84 -37.46
C ASP A 347 -7.33 15.98 -38.15
N GLY A 348 -6.97 17.23 -37.82
CA GLY A 348 -7.62 18.46 -38.30
C GLY A 348 -8.93 18.82 -37.58
N SER A 349 -9.28 18.16 -36.48
CA SER A 349 -10.41 18.55 -35.63
C SER A 349 -10.10 19.76 -34.74
N GLU A 350 -11.15 20.43 -34.25
CA GLU A 350 -11.01 21.45 -33.21
C GLU A 350 -10.32 20.87 -31.96
N LYS A 351 -9.41 21.65 -31.37
CA LYS A 351 -8.66 21.22 -30.18
C LYS A 351 -9.59 21.11 -28.98
N THR A 352 -9.63 19.94 -28.35
CA THR A 352 -10.44 19.68 -27.17
C THR A 352 -9.78 18.60 -26.33
N GLU A 353 -9.84 18.73 -25.01
CA GLU A 353 -9.49 17.65 -24.09
C GLU A 353 -10.57 16.58 -24.14
N VAL A 354 -10.14 15.33 -24.07
CA VAL A 354 -11.04 14.18 -23.97
C VAL A 354 -10.71 13.40 -22.71
N CYS A 355 -11.73 13.05 -21.94
CA CYS A 355 -11.59 12.11 -20.83
C CYS A 355 -12.41 10.87 -21.11
N ILE A 356 -11.84 9.72 -20.81
CA ILE A 356 -12.48 8.42 -20.94
C ILE A 356 -12.63 7.85 -19.54
N PHE A 357 -13.87 7.65 -19.11
CA PHE A 357 -14.22 7.08 -17.82
C PHE A 357 -14.72 5.65 -17.99
N ASP A 358 -14.18 4.75 -17.18
CA ASP A 358 -14.58 3.34 -17.12
C ASP A 358 -15.54 3.12 -15.95
N PHE A 359 -16.80 2.84 -16.25
CA PHE A 359 -17.88 2.57 -15.29
C PHE A 359 -18.17 1.05 -15.17
N GLY A 360 -17.20 0.20 -15.50
CA GLY A 360 -17.41 -1.25 -15.55
C GLY A 360 -18.11 -1.65 -16.86
N ASP A 361 -19.43 -1.82 -16.84
CA ASP A 361 -20.22 -2.25 -18.01
C ASP A 361 -20.34 -1.18 -19.11
N TRP A 362 -19.98 0.06 -18.77
CA TRP A 362 -20.09 1.20 -19.66
C TRP A 362 -18.77 1.99 -19.72
N PHE A 363 -18.48 2.54 -20.91
CA PHE A 363 -17.42 3.52 -21.10
C PHE A 363 -18.03 4.85 -21.51
N VAL A 364 -17.62 5.92 -20.83
CA VAL A 364 -18.00 7.29 -21.16
C VAL A 364 -16.82 8.00 -21.79
N VAL A 365 -17.02 8.62 -22.95
CA VAL A 365 -16.03 9.48 -23.62
C VAL A 365 -16.56 10.91 -23.63
N GLU A 366 -15.92 11.78 -22.88
CA GLU A 366 -16.32 13.17 -22.68
C GLU A 366 -15.43 14.13 -23.47
N PHE A 367 -16.02 14.93 -24.36
CA PHE A 367 -15.33 15.99 -25.11
C PHE A 367 -15.58 17.34 -24.42
N PHE A 368 -14.56 17.87 -23.74
CA PHE A 368 -14.75 18.91 -22.73
C PHE A 368 -15.11 20.27 -23.28
N ARG A 369 -14.50 20.67 -24.40
CA ARG A 369 -14.65 22.01 -24.97
C ARG A 369 -14.81 22.05 -26.48
N GLY A 370 -15.11 23.24 -26.99
CA GLY A 370 -15.30 23.51 -28.42
C GLY A 370 -16.73 23.31 -28.90
N THR A 371 -16.96 23.52 -30.19
CA THR A 371 -18.32 23.51 -30.75
C THR A 371 -18.93 22.10 -30.80
N GLY A 372 -18.07 21.10 -30.96
CA GLY A 372 -18.39 19.67 -30.96
C GLY A 372 -18.28 18.99 -29.59
N SER A 373 -18.40 19.73 -28.48
CA SER A 373 -18.48 19.15 -27.12
C SER A 373 -19.72 18.26 -27.00
N GLU A 374 -19.50 17.01 -26.59
CA GLU A 374 -20.48 15.92 -26.51
C GLU A 374 -20.00 14.87 -25.49
N THR A 375 -20.92 14.03 -25.03
CA THR A 375 -20.60 12.82 -24.26
C THR A 375 -20.99 11.62 -25.12
N ARG A 376 -20.10 10.64 -25.26
CA ARG A 376 -20.40 9.36 -25.91
C ARG A 376 -20.40 8.24 -24.90
N LEU A 377 -21.30 7.27 -25.10
CA LEU A 377 -21.46 6.14 -24.22
C LEU A 377 -21.41 4.83 -25.00
N PHE A 378 -20.59 3.90 -24.51
CA PHE A 378 -20.39 2.60 -25.11
C PHE A 378 -20.71 1.51 -24.09
N ASN A 379 -21.65 0.63 -24.44
CA ASN A 379 -21.91 -0.57 -23.64
C ASN A 379 -20.85 -1.64 -23.96
N ARG A 380 -20.15 -2.14 -22.94
CA ARG A 380 -19.10 -3.16 -23.09
C ARG A 380 -19.58 -4.41 -23.82
N HIS A 381 -20.82 -4.83 -23.57
CA HIS A 381 -21.40 -6.02 -24.22
C HIS A 381 -21.80 -5.77 -25.68
N GLN A 382 -22.18 -4.55 -26.03
CA GLN A 382 -22.54 -4.19 -27.41
C GLN A 382 -21.30 -3.92 -28.28
N TYR A 383 -20.20 -3.46 -27.67
CA TYR A 383 -18.96 -3.12 -28.35
C TYR A 383 -17.77 -3.93 -27.79
N PRO A 384 -17.59 -5.21 -28.16
CA PRO A 384 -16.66 -6.13 -27.49
C PRO A 384 -15.17 -5.74 -27.54
N ASN A 385 -14.76 -4.89 -28.49
CA ASN A 385 -13.37 -4.43 -28.63
C ASN A 385 -13.15 -2.98 -28.15
N ILE A 386 -14.19 -2.32 -27.61
CA ILE A 386 -14.12 -0.89 -27.32
C ILE A 386 -13.11 -0.57 -26.22
N GLU A 387 -12.95 -1.45 -25.24
CA GLU A 387 -11.99 -1.25 -24.17
C GLU A 387 -10.56 -1.15 -24.71
N GLN A 388 -10.18 -2.07 -25.60
CA GLN A 388 -8.86 -2.08 -26.22
C GLN A 388 -8.64 -0.82 -27.07
N GLU A 389 -9.65 -0.40 -27.83
CA GLU A 389 -9.59 0.84 -28.61
C GLU A 389 -9.44 2.08 -27.71
N LEU A 390 -10.16 2.15 -26.59
CA LEU A 390 -10.19 3.31 -25.72
C LEU A 390 -9.00 3.39 -24.75
N PHE A 391 -8.45 2.27 -24.29
CA PHE A 391 -7.40 2.26 -23.26
C PHE A 391 -6.04 1.72 -23.73
N ALA A 392 -5.99 0.82 -24.71
CA ALA A 392 -4.72 0.25 -25.18
C ALA A 392 -4.17 0.94 -26.44
N SER A 393 -5.02 1.64 -27.20
CA SER A 393 -4.58 2.33 -28.42
C SER A 393 -3.78 3.59 -28.10
N SER A 394 -2.57 3.69 -28.65
CA SER A 394 -1.72 4.89 -28.58
C SER A 394 -2.01 5.94 -29.67
N GLN A 395 -2.96 5.66 -30.56
CA GLN A 395 -3.24 6.47 -31.77
C GLN A 395 -4.67 7.03 -31.78
N LEU A 396 -5.18 7.43 -30.61
CA LEU A 396 -6.52 8.03 -30.51
C LEU A 396 -6.50 9.48 -31.02
N SER A 397 -7.49 9.78 -31.88
CA SER A 397 -7.78 11.10 -32.42
C SER A 397 -9.28 11.38 -32.26
N ILE A 398 -9.69 12.64 -32.38
CA ILE A 398 -11.10 13.04 -32.19
C ILE A 398 -12.02 12.35 -33.21
N LYS A 399 -11.60 12.29 -34.48
CA LYS A 399 -12.32 11.57 -35.54
C LYS A 399 -12.31 10.06 -35.31
N ARG A 400 -11.26 9.49 -34.71
CA ARG A 400 -11.29 8.06 -34.32
C ARG A 400 -12.38 7.81 -33.30
N LEU A 401 -12.43 8.61 -32.23
CA LEU A 401 -13.42 8.46 -31.17
C LEU A 401 -14.84 8.61 -31.70
N ARG A 402 -15.09 9.58 -32.60
CA ARG A 402 -16.41 9.72 -33.27
C ARG A 402 -16.72 8.57 -34.23
N PHE A 403 -15.71 8.03 -34.91
CA PHE A 403 -15.87 6.91 -35.82
C PHE A 403 -16.25 5.60 -35.10
N LEU A 404 -15.81 5.42 -33.85
CA LEU A 404 -16.19 4.27 -33.03
C LEU A 404 -17.71 4.21 -32.78
N GLY A 405 -18.43 5.32 -32.91
CA GLY A 405 -19.89 5.39 -32.76
C GLY A 405 -20.28 5.65 -31.31
N GLY A 406 -21.11 4.76 -30.75
CA GLY A 406 -21.68 4.91 -29.42
C GLY A 406 -22.94 5.77 -29.39
N GLU A 407 -23.61 5.77 -28.25
CA GLU A 407 -24.74 6.66 -28.00
C GLU A 407 -24.22 8.06 -27.67
N VAL A 408 -24.86 9.11 -28.19
CA VAL A 408 -24.36 10.48 -28.09
C VAL A 408 -25.31 11.36 -27.29
N HIS A 409 -24.76 12.17 -26.39
CA HIS A 409 -25.47 13.19 -25.63
C HIS A 409 -24.83 14.57 -25.84
N ASP A 410 -25.66 15.60 -25.95
CA ASP A 410 -25.22 16.98 -26.20
C ASP A 410 -24.84 17.75 -24.93
N HIS A 411 -24.12 18.85 -25.13
CA HIS A 411 -23.80 19.80 -24.07
C HIS A 411 -24.52 21.15 -24.20
N LYS A 412 -25.75 21.16 -24.73
CA LYS A 412 -26.55 22.39 -24.90
C LYS A 412 -27.29 22.76 -23.62
N TYR A 413 -28.15 23.78 -23.72
CA TYR A 413 -28.89 24.32 -22.58
C TYR A 413 -29.57 23.20 -21.76
N LEU A 414 -29.37 23.21 -20.43
CA LEU A 414 -29.82 22.20 -19.47
C LEU A 414 -29.15 20.82 -19.57
N TRP A 415 -28.02 20.68 -20.26
CA TRP A 415 -27.37 19.37 -20.48
C TRP A 415 -27.15 18.57 -19.20
N GLN A 416 -26.83 19.18 -18.06
CA GLN A 416 -26.56 18.45 -16.80
C GLN A 416 -27.77 17.63 -16.34
N PHE A 417 -28.98 18.20 -16.43
CA PHE A 417 -30.23 17.48 -16.12
C PHE A 417 -30.48 16.32 -17.09
N PHE A 418 -30.32 16.58 -18.39
CA PHE A 418 -30.58 15.55 -19.40
C PHE A 418 -29.52 14.45 -19.40
N CYS A 419 -28.26 14.80 -19.13
CA CYS A 419 -27.15 13.87 -19.01
C CYS A 419 -27.31 12.99 -17.78
N GLU A 420 -27.62 13.56 -16.61
CA GLU A 420 -27.91 12.80 -15.39
C GLU A 420 -29.03 11.78 -15.63
N ARG A 421 -30.16 12.22 -16.18
CA ARG A 421 -31.28 11.33 -16.50
C ARG A 421 -30.91 10.25 -17.52
N TRP A 422 -30.10 10.60 -18.51
CA TRP A 422 -29.61 9.68 -19.54
C TRP A 422 -28.68 8.60 -18.96
N LEU A 423 -27.79 8.98 -18.03
CA LEU A 423 -26.93 8.06 -17.28
C LEU A 423 -27.74 7.17 -16.32
N TRP A 424 -28.69 7.78 -15.58
CA TRP A 424 -29.55 7.08 -14.63
C TRP A 424 -30.36 5.94 -15.29
N GLN A 425 -30.91 6.18 -16.48
CA GLN A 425 -31.62 5.17 -17.28
C GLN A 425 -30.76 3.95 -17.64
N ARG A 426 -29.44 4.07 -17.56
CA ARG A 426 -28.47 3.01 -17.88
C ARG A 426 -27.79 2.45 -16.63
N ASN A 427 -28.35 2.75 -15.46
CA ASN A 427 -27.84 2.36 -14.16
C ASN A 427 -26.44 2.93 -13.84
N ILE A 428 -26.08 4.06 -14.47
CA ILE A 428 -24.91 4.86 -14.10
C ILE A 428 -25.40 5.92 -13.12
N LEU A 429 -25.22 5.65 -11.82
CA LEU A 429 -25.75 6.45 -10.72
C LEU A 429 -24.66 7.34 -10.12
N PRO A 430 -25.03 8.51 -9.56
CA PRO A 430 -24.11 9.34 -8.78
C PRO A 430 -23.55 8.62 -7.55
N ASN A 431 -22.53 9.23 -6.92
CA ASN A 431 -21.89 8.75 -5.69
C ASN A 431 -22.93 8.47 -4.60
N ASP A 432 -22.68 7.44 -3.78
CA ASP A 432 -23.61 7.07 -2.71
C ASP A 432 -23.82 8.25 -1.75
N GLY A 433 -25.06 8.48 -1.33
CA GLY A 433 -25.39 9.56 -0.40
C GLY A 433 -25.43 10.95 -1.04
N THR A 434 -25.29 11.06 -2.37
CA THR A 434 -25.48 12.33 -3.06
C THR A 434 -26.89 12.87 -2.81
N THR A 435 -26.98 14.06 -2.22
CA THR A 435 -28.24 14.79 -1.98
C THR A 435 -28.30 16.10 -2.74
N HIS A 436 -27.17 16.55 -3.29
CA HIS A 436 -27.06 17.78 -4.06
C HIS A 436 -26.01 17.61 -5.15
N PHE A 437 -26.25 18.17 -6.33
CA PHE A 437 -25.24 18.32 -7.36
C PHE A 437 -24.54 19.66 -7.23
N LYS A 438 -23.21 19.62 -7.24
CA LYS A 438 -22.38 20.82 -7.32
C LYS A 438 -22.47 21.39 -8.72
N ARG A 439 -22.66 22.71 -8.80
CA ARG A 439 -22.50 23.49 -10.02
C ARG A 439 -21.60 24.67 -9.76
N ARG A 440 -20.84 25.04 -10.78
CA ARG A 440 -20.00 26.22 -10.75
C ARG A 440 -20.79 27.45 -10.30
N ASN A 441 -20.23 28.18 -9.34
CA ASN A 441 -20.70 29.51 -8.97
C ASN A 441 -19.79 30.57 -9.63
N PRO A 442 -20.29 31.32 -10.63
CA PRO A 442 -19.49 32.33 -11.33
C PRO A 442 -18.97 33.44 -10.43
N ASN A 443 -19.65 33.69 -9.30
CA ASN A 443 -19.33 34.77 -8.37
C ASN A 443 -18.36 34.35 -7.27
N ASN A 444 -18.26 33.04 -6.97
CA ASN A 444 -17.34 32.50 -5.97
C ASN A 444 -17.02 31.02 -6.27
N PRO A 445 -15.88 30.73 -6.92
CA PRO A 445 -15.47 29.36 -7.22
C PRO A 445 -15.35 28.46 -5.98
N ASN A 446 -15.03 29.03 -4.81
CA ASN A 446 -14.88 28.29 -3.55
C ASN A 446 -16.24 27.95 -2.90
N LYS A 447 -17.35 28.41 -3.46
CA LYS A 447 -18.72 28.15 -2.97
C LYS A 447 -19.62 27.76 -4.14
N PRO A 448 -19.56 26.50 -4.62
CA PRO A 448 -20.41 26.05 -5.72
C PRO A 448 -21.90 26.18 -5.36
N PHE A 449 -22.74 26.37 -6.37
CA PHE A 449 -24.18 26.23 -6.21
C PHE A 449 -24.51 24.76 -5.96
N LEU A 450 -25.51 24.52 -5.12
CA LEU A 450 -25.99 23.19 -4.77
C LEU A 450 -27.41 23.03 -5.29
N ASP A 451 -27.57 22.21 -6.33
CA ASP A 451 -28.89 21.82 -6.81
C ASP A 451 -29.35 20.60 -6.02
N ARG A 452 -30.53 20.65 -5.43
CA ARG A 452 -31.12 19.51 -4.73
C ARG A 452 -31.23 18.31 -5.68
N TYR A 453 -30.80 17.14 -5.22
CA TYR A 453 -30.88 15.86 -5.91
C TYR A 453 -31.62 14.84 -5.04
N ASP A 454 -32.47 14.03 -5.67
CA ASP A 454 -33.18 12.93 -5.00
C ASP A 454 -32.76 11.61 -5.68
N PRO A 455 -32.11 10.66 -4.97
CA PRO A 455 -31.66 9.40 -5.57
C PRO A 455 -32.74 8.60 -6.29
N ASN A 456 -34.02 8.78 -5.92
CA ASN A 456 -35.14 8.09 -6.53
C ASN A 456 -35.79 8.86 -7.69
N LYS A 457 -35.52 10.18 -7.82
CA LYS A 457 -36.18 11.06 -8.80
C LYS A 457 -35.21 11.79 -9.73
N GLY A 458 -33.92 11.79 -9.43
CA GLY A 458 -32.89 12.54 -10.14
C GLY A 458 -32.92 14.04 -9.82
N LEU A 459 -32.40 14.84 -10.75
CA LEU A 459 -32.47 16.29 -10.67
C LEU A 459 -33.90 16.83 -10.88
N PRO A 460 -34.24 18.04 -10.37
CA PRO A 460 -35.56 18.64 -10.57
C PRO A 460 -35.87 18.89 -12.05
N VAL A 461 -37.05 18.45 -12.48
CA VAL A 461 -37.49 18.58 -13.87
C VAL A 461 -37.60 20.06 -14.26
N PRO A 462 -36.92 20.50 -15.35
CA PRO A 462 -37.06 21.86 -15.85
C PRO A 462 -38.50 22.16 -16.28
N ASN A 463 -38.95 23.40 -16.11
CA ASN A 463 -40.29 23.82 -16.57
C ASN A 463 -40.42 23.78 -18.10
N ALA A 464 -41.66 23.82 -18.60
CA ALA A 464 -41.96 23.69 -20.02
C ALA A 464 -41.25 24.72 -20.91
N GLU A 465 -41.17 25.97 -20.47
CA GLU A 465 -40.47 27.05 -21.21
C GLU A 465 -38.96 26.74 -21.38
N LYS A 466 -38.31 26.27 -20.31
CA LYS A 466 -36.91 25.86 -20.35
C LYS A 466 -36.69 24.68 -21.29
N GLN A 467 -37.62 23.72 -21.31
CA GLN A 467 -37.57 22.57 -22.23
C GLN A 467 -37.73 23.01 -23.70
N GLU A 468 -38.69 23.89 -24.00
CA GLU A 468 -38.89 24.41 -25.36
C GLU A 468 -37.65 25.16 -25.87
N LYS A 469 -37.03 25.97 -25.00
CA LYS A 469 -35.78 26.67 -25.32
C LYS A 469 -34.63 25.69 -25.61
N ARG A 470 -34.56 24.56 -24.91
CA ARG A 470 -33.57 23.51 -25.20
C ARG A 470 -33.81 22.90 -26.57
N GLU A 471 -35.03 22.52 -26.92
CA GLU A 471 -35.34 21.91 -28.22
C GLU A 471 -34.90 22.79 -29.40
N LYS A 472 -35.11 24.10 -29.30
CA LYS A 472 -34.61 25.06 -30.31
C LYS A 472 -33.09 25.02 -30.47
N ASN A 473 -32.34 24.86 -29.36
CA ASN A 473 -30.88 24.73 -29.39
C ASN A 473 -30.42 23.38 -29.98
N LEU A 474 -31.18 22.31 -29.76
CA LEU A 474 -30.85 20.97 -30.23
C LEU A 474 -30.96 20.83 -31.76
N VAL A 475 -31.83 21.60 -32.42
CA VAL A 475 -31.95 21.56 -33.89
C VAL A 475 -30.62 21.91 -34.57
N ARG A 476 -29.95 22.96 -34.11
CA ARG A 476 -28.65 23.37 -34.65
C ARG A 476 -27.57 22.34 -34.32
N TRP A 477 -27.54 21.88 -33.07
CA TRP A 477 -26.55 20.90 -32.63
C TRP A 477 -26.61 19.59 -33.43
N ARG A 478 -27.81 19.08 -33.71
CA ARG A 478 -27.98 17.85 -34.51
C ARG A 478 -27.32 17.97 -35.89
N ARG A 479 -27.48 19.12 -36.56
CA ARG A 479 -26.82 19.36 -37.85
C ARG A 479 -25.30 19.43 -37.71
N ASP A 480 -24.81 20.10 -36.67
CA ASP A 480 -23.39 20.24 -36.42
C ASP A 480 -22.74 18.87 -36.14
N ILE A 481 -23.41 18.01 -35.35
CA ILE A 481 -22.86 16.70 -35.00
C ILE A 481 -22.92 15.70 -36.15
N GLU A 482 -24.01 15.67 -36.93
CA GLU A 482 -24.10 14.84 -38.13
C GLU A 482 -22.97 15.16 -39.12
N LYS A 483 -22.64 16.44 -39.28
CA LYS A 483 -21.51 16.88 -40.11
C LYS A 483 -20.18 16.36 -39.57
N LEU A 484 -19.90 16.52 -38.27
CA LEU A 484 -18.66 16.06 -37.65
C LEU A 484 -18.50 14.53 -37.72
N GLU A 485 -19.59 13.78 -37.58
CA GLU A 485 -19.56 12.32 -37.74
C GLU A 485 -19.34 11.89 -39.19
N ALA A 486 -19.94 12.59 -40.15
CA ALA A 486 -19.69 12.33 -41.57
C ALA A 486 -18.22 12.59 -41.94
N GLU A 487 -17.65 13.68 -41.45
CA GLU A 487 -16.23 13.99 -41.63
C GLU A 487 -15.31 12.92 -41.03
N ALA A 488 -15.65 12.43 -39.83
CA ALA A 488 -14.92 11.35 -39.17
C ALA A 488 -14.97 10.03 -39.98
N LYS A 489 -16.16 9.66 -40.49
CA LYS A 489 -16.34 8.48 -41.35
C LYS A 489 -15.52 8.58 -42.63
N GLN A 490 -15.57 9.72 -43.32
CA GLN A 490 -14.81 9.93 -44.55
C GLN A 490 -13.29 9.88 -44.30
N TYR A 491 -12.81 10.45 -43.20
CA TYR A 491 -11.39 10.44 -42.84
C TYR A 491 -10.87 9.01 -42.69
N TRP A 492 -11.59 8.15 -41.95
CA TRP A 492 -11.16 6.77 -41.70
C TRP A 492 -11.37 5.83 -42.89
N GLN A 493 -12.38 6.06 -43.71
CA GLN A 493 -12.54 5.34 -44.99
C GLN A 493 -11.37 5.61 -45.93
N LYS A 494 -10.94 6.88 -46.07
CA LYS A 494 -9.76 7.25 -46.87
C LYS A 494 -8.47 6.67 -46.32
N ARG A 495 -8.34 6.61 -44.98
CA ARG A 495 -7.14 6.07 -44.33
C ARG A 495 -7.02 4.55 -44.52
N ARG A 496 -8.14 3.81 -44.43
CA ARG A 496 -8.19 2.36 -44.73
C ARG A 496 -7.90 2.04 -46.19
N GLY A 497 -8.45 2.81 -47.14
CA GLY A 497 -8.19 2.59 -48.57
C GLY A 497 -6.74 2.85 -48.99
N LYS A 498 -5.99 3.65 -48.23
CA LYS A 498 -4.54 3.84 -48.45
C LYS A 498 -3.69 2.68 -47.92
N THR A 499 -4.09 2.03 -46.83
CA THR A 499 -3.36 0.88 -46.29
C THR A 499 -3.60 -0.44 -47.04
N GLU A 500 -4.63 -0.52 -47.89
CA GLU A 500 -4.90 -1.68 -48.75
C GLU A 500 -4.30 -1.55 -50.17
N SER A 501 -3.70 -0.39 -50.49
CA SER A 501 -3.04 -0.09 -51.77
C SER A 501 -1.51 0.03 -51.67
N GLU A 502 -0.96 -0.23 -50.48
CA GLU A 502 0.45 -0.48 -50.17
C GLU A 502 0.58 -1.95 -49.72
#